data_AF-A0A832LVZ4-F1
#
_entry.id   AF-A0A832LVZ4-F1
#
_cell.length_a   1.000
_cell.length_b   1.000
_cell.length_c   1.000
_cell.angle_alpha   90.00
_cell.angle_beta   90.00
_cell.angle_gamma   90.00
#
_symmetry.space_group_name_H-M   'P 1'
#
loop_
_entity.id
_entity.type
_entity.pdbx_description
1 polymer ?
#
loop_
_entity_poly.entity_id
_entity_poly.type
_entity_poly.pdbx_seq_one_letter_code
_entity_poly.pdbx_strand_id
1 'polypeptide(L)'
;RLKELIKEGYLLATELADYLVTKGIPFREAHHITGKIVRYAEERGKRLEELNLEEFQSFCPLIGEDLYPWLTLEHALKRREIPGGTGKEAVKQYLHDLEKFIKTWKK
;
A
#
# COMPACT_ATOMS: atom_id res chain seq x y z
N ARG A 1 -12.69 -7.15 -13.60
CA ARG A 1 -11.98 -8.39 -13.22
C ARG A 1 -10.78 -8.09 -12.33
N LEU A 2 -9.66 -7.54 -12.84
CA LEU A 2 -8.47 -7.29 -12.00
C LEU A 2 -8.73 -6.37 -10.80
N LYS A 3 -9.46 -5.26 -10.98
CA LYS A 3 -9.83 -4.35 -9.87
C LYS A 3 -10.66 -5.01 -8.77
N GLU A 4 -11.49 -6.00 -9.11
CA GLU A 4 -12.31 -6.70 -8.12
C GLU A 4 -11.45 -7.67 -7.30
N LEU A 5 -10.53 -8.39 -7.95
CA LEU A 5 -9.60 -9.30 -7.27
C LEU A 5 -8.66 -8.57 -6.30
N ILE A 6 -8.41 -7.28 -6.48
CA ILE A 6 -7.56 -6.47 -5.57
C ILE A 6 -8.23 -6.31 -4.19
N LYS A 7 -9.55 -6.36 -4.13
CA LYS A 7 -10.31 -6.27 -2.88
C LYS A 7 -10.23 -7.57 -2.07
N GLU A 8 -9.79 -8.65 -2.69
CA GLU A 8 -9.61 -9.96 -2.07
C GLU A 8 -8.14 -10.13 -1.66
N GLY A 9 -7.86 -10.47 -0.39
CA GLY A 9 -6.51 -10.87 0.05
C GLY A 9 -5.61 -9.80 0.66
N TYR A 10 -6.17 -8.76 1.29
CA TYR A 10 -5.43 -7.84 2.18
C TYR A 10 -4.17 -7.21 1.57
N LEU A 11 -4.17 -6.92 0.26
CA LEU A 11 -3.01 -6.40 -0.48
C LEU A 11 -2.44 -5.10 0.12
N LEU A 12 -3.28 -4.31 0.78
CA LEU A 12 -2.90 -3.04 1.43
C LEU A 12 -2.29 -3.24 2.83
N ALA A 13 -2.12 -4.46 3.32
CA ALA A 13 -1.47 -4.73 4.61
C ALA A 13 -0.06 -4.13 4.69
N THR A 14 0.70 -4.16 3.60
CA THR A 14 2.02 -3.53 3.57
C THR A 14 1.94 -2.01 3.72
N GLU A 15 0.91 -1.36 3.17
CA GLU A 15 0.68 0.08 3.36
C GLU A 15 0.37 0.41 4.83
N LEU A 16 -0.36 -0.47 5.53
CA LEU A 16 -0.60 -0.33 6.97
C LEU A 16 0.69 -0.45 7.78
N ALA A 17 1.57 -1.41 7.44
CA ALA A 17 2.87 -1.53 8.11
C ALA A 17 3.73 -0.28 7.88
N ASP A 18 3.78 0.22 6.64
CA ASP A 18 4.53 1.43 6.32
C ASP A 18 3.96 2.68 7.00
N TYR A 19 2.63 2.80 7.08
CA TYR A 19 1.96 3.85 7.85
C TYR A 19 2.43 3.87 9.31
N LEU A 20 2.45 2.71 9.98
CA LEU A 20 2.92 2.61 11.35
C LEU A 20 4.40 2.99 11.49
N VAL A 21 5.22 2.67 10.50
CA VAL A 21 6.61 3.15 10.45
C VAL A 21 6.68 4.67 10.38
N THR A 22 5.80 5.33 9.62
CA THR A 22 5.74 6.80 9.60
C THR A 22 5.28 7.41 10.93
N LYS A 23 4.62 6.63 11.79
CA LYS A 23 4.28 7.01 13.17
C LYS A 23 5.43 6.78 14.16
N GLY A 24 6.59 6.34 13.68
CA GLY A 24 7.79 6.10 14.49
C GLY A 24 7.93 4.69 15.05
N ILE A 25 7.05 3.76 14.66
CA ILE A 25 7.12 2.36 15.11
C ILE A 25 8.19 1.63 14.30
N PRO A 26 9.13 0.89 14.93
CA PRO A 26 10.11 0.09 14.20
C PRO A 26 9.43 -0.94 13.28
N PHE A 27 9.96 -1.12 12.06
CA PHE A 27 9.33 -1.95 11.03
C PHE A 27 8.93 -3.36 11.50
N ARG A 28 9.77 -4.03 12.31
CA ARG A 28 9.45 -5.37 12.85
C ARG A 28 8.18 -5.35 13.70
N GLU A 29 8.01 -4.33 14.52
CA GLU A 29 6.84 -4.17 15.38
C GLU A 29 5.61 -3.75 14.55
N ALA A 30 5.78 -2.80 13.63
CA ALA A 30 4.75 -2.39 12.68
C ALA A 30 4.20 -3.58 11.89
N HIS A 31 5.08 -4.41 11.32
CA HIS A 31 4.71 -5.64 10.62
C HIS A 31 3.95 -6.63 11.51
N HIS A 32 4.34 -6.77 12.79
CA HIS A 32 3.65 -7.64 13.73
C HIS A 32 2.25 -7.13 14.10
N ILE A 33 2.10 -5.82 14.33
CA ILE A 33 0.81 -5.15 14.56
C ILE A 33 -0.10 -5.33 13.35
N THR A 34 0.41 -5.03 12.14
CA THR A 34 -0.31 -5.25 10.89
C THR A 34 -0.79 -6.69 10.75
N GLY A 35 0.05 -7.69 11.03
CA GLY A 35 -0.34 -9.10 10.97
C GLY A 35 -1.50 -9.45 11.92
N LYS A 36 -1.53 -8.87 13.12
CA LYS A 36 -2.65 -9.03 14.06
C LYS A 36 -3.94 -8.39 13.52
N ILE A 37 -3.85 -7.20 12.94
CA ILE A 37 -4.99 -6.48 12.37
C ILE A 37 -5.54 -7.23 11.15
N VAL A 38 -4.68 -7.75 10.26
CA VAL A 38 -5.09 -8.56 9.10
C VAL A 38 -5.84 -9.80 9.55
N ARG A 39 -5.31 -10.53 10.53
CA ARG A 39 -5.98 -11.70 11.11
C ARG A 39 -7.33 -11.33 11.72
N TYR A 40 -7.40 -10.21 12.46
CA TYR A 40 -8.65 -9.72 13.05
C TYR A 40 -9.72 -9.41 12.00
N ALA A 41 -9.32 -8.79 10.90
CA ALA A 41 -10.19 -8.47 9.77
C ALA A 41 -10.68 -9.76 9.08
N GLU A 42 -9.78 -10.72 8.88
CA GLU A 42 -10.07 -12.04 8.31
C GLU A 42 -11.07 -12.84 9.13
N GLU A 43 -10.88 -12.92 10.44
CA GLU A 43 -11.80 -13.58 11.36
C GLU A 43 -13.21 -12.95 11.36
N ARG A 44 -13.34 -11.69 10.91
CA ARG A 44 -14.62 -10.96 10.80
C ARG A 44 -15.17 -10.87 9.38
N GLY A 45 -14.47 -11.43 8.40
CA GLY A 45 -14.84 -11.30 6.98
C GLY A 45 -14.87 -9.84 6.51
N LYS A 46 -14.06 -8.96 7.11
CA LYS A 46 -13.95 -7.54 6.75
C LYS A 46 -12.64 -7.28 6.00
N ARG A 47 -12.67 -6.32 5.09
CA ARG A 47 -11.45 -5.74 4.50
C ARG A 47 -10.80 -4.75 5.47
N LEU A 48 -9.53 -4.40 5.26
CA LEU A 48 -8.84 -3.42 6.13
C LEU A 48 -9.54 -2.06 6.07
N GLU A 49 -9.94 -1.61 4.88
CA GLU A 49 -10.66 -0.35 4.68
C GLU A 49 -12.08 -0.34 5.28
N GLU A 50 -12.59 -1.49 5.75
CA GLU A 50 -13.91 -1.62 6.40
C GLU A 50 -13.82 -1.64 7.93
N LEU A 51 -12.62 -1.65 8.49
CA LEU A 51 -12.43 -1.50 9.93
C LEU A 51 -12.62 -0.04 10.35
N ASN A 52 -13.32 0.19 11.46
CA ASN A 52 -13.42 1.51 12.05
C ASN A 52 -12.15 1.89 12.83
N LEU A 53 -12.02 3.16 13.21
CA LEU A 53 -10.83 3.67 13.85
C LEU A 53 -10.61 3.02 15.22
N GLU A 54 -11.68 2.75 15.97
CA GLU A 54 -11.61 2.11 17.29
C GLU A 54 -11.07 0.68 17.19
N GLU A 55 -11.47 -0.07 16.15
CA GLU A 55 -10.96 -1.40 15.84
C GLU A 55 -9.44 -1.34 15.62
N PHE A 56 -8.94 -0.37 14.86
CA PHE A 56 -7.50 -0.17 14.68
C PHE A 56 -6.78 0.25 15.96
N GLN A 57 -7.34 1.22 16.69
CA GLN A 57 -6.75 1.77 17.91
C GLN A 57 -6.64 0.74 19.03
N SER A 58 -7.49 -0.30 19.01
CA SER A 58 -7.36 -1.44 19.92
C SER A 58 -6.03 -2.20 19.77
N PHE A 59 -5.38 -2.12 18.61
CA PHE A 59 -4.06 -2.72 18.35
C PHE A 59 -2.91 -1.72 18.51
N CYS A 60 -3.13 -0.46 18.14
CA CYS A 60 -2.12 0.58 18.25
C CYS A 60 -2.78 1.97 18.40
N PRO A 61 -2.63 2.65 19.55
CA PRO A 61 -3.26 3.95 19.80
C PRO A 61 -2.70 5.08 18.93
N LEU A 62 -1.57 4.87 18.25
CA LEU A 62 -0.99 5.84 17.32
C LEU A 62 -1.70 5.90 15.97
N ILE A 63 -2.61 4.94 15.69
CA ILE A 63 -3.42 4.95 14.47
C ILE A 63 -4.51 6.04 14.59
N GLY A 64 -4.57 6.89 13.57
CA GLY A 64 -5.56 7.96 13.43
C GLY A 64 -6.36 7.84 12.12
N GLU A 65 -7.30 8.77 11.91
CA GLU A 65 -8.11 8.84 10.68
C GLU A 65 -7.26 9.04 9.42
N ASP A 66 -6.04 9.55 9.58
CA ASP A 66 -5.07 9.69 8.50
C ASP A 66 -4.56 8.36 7.94
N LEU A 67 -4.95 7.22 8.54
CA LEU A 67 -4.73 5.88 7.97
C LEU A 67 -5.59 5.62 6.72
N TYR A 68 -6.84 6.09 6.67
CA TYR A 68 -7.75 5.72 5.58
C TYR A 68 -7.24 6.08 4.18
N PRO A 69 -6.61 7.25 3.95
CA PRO A 69 -5.96 7.55 2.69
C PRO A 69 -4.86 6.54 2.29
N TRP A 70 -4.16 5.92 3.26
CA TRP A 70 -3.13 4.91 3.00
C TRP A 70 -3.72 3.58 2.53
N LEU A 71 -4.92 3.25 2.98
CA LEU A 71 -5.65 2.04 2.60
C LEU A 71 -6.39 2.21 1.26
N THR A 72 -5.72 2.83 0.29
CA THR A 72 -6.22 2.97 -1.09
C THR A 72 -5.19 2.46 -2.09
N LEU A 73 -5.66 1.87 -3.19
CA LEU A 73 -4.78 1.41 -4.26
C LEU A 73 -4.05 2.59 -4.92
N GLU A 74 -4.74 3.71 -5.06
CA GLU A 74 -4.20 4.96 -5.61
C GLU A 74 -3.00 5.45 -4.79
N HIS A 75 -3.12 5.46 -3.46
CA HIS A 75 -2.02 5.84 -2.59
C HIS A 75 -0.85 4.85 -2.70
N ALA A 76 -1.15 3.54 -2.68
CA ALA A 76 -0.17 2.49 -2.81
C ALA A 76 0.63 2.61 -4.14
N LEU A 77 -0.05 2.93 -5.25
CA LEU A 77 0.61 3.16 -6.55
C LEU A 77 1.44 4.46 -6.54
N LYS A 78 0.91 5.53 -5.95
CA LYS A 78 1.59 6.82 -5.86
C LYS A 78 2.91 6.72 -5.08
N ARG A 79 2.94 5.95 -3.99
CA ARG A 79 4.19 5.69 -3.22
C ARG A 79 5.27 4.97 -4.03
N ARG A 80 4.91 4.38 -5.17
CA ARG A 80 5.82 3.70 -6.09
C ARG A 80 6.20 4.57 -7.29
N GLU A 81 5.96 5.88 -7.22
CA GLU A 81 6.49 6.90 -8.15
C GLU A 81 7.98 7.18 -7.89
N ILE A 82 8.79 6.13 -7.98
CA ILE A 82 10.26 6.18 -7.85
C ILE A 82 10.89 5.60 -9.12
N PRO A 83 12.17 5.90 -9.41
CA PRO A 83 12.87 5.27 -10.53
C PRO A 83 12.76 3.74 -10.48
N GLY A 84 12.23 3.14 -11.55
CA GLY A 84 11.99 1.68 -11.64
C GLY A 84 10.74 1.18 -10.89
N GLY A 85 9.97 2.05 -10.25
CA GLY A 85 8.74 1.71 -9.55
C GLY A 85 7.53 1.52 -10.48
N THR A 86 6.44 1.03 -9.92
CA THR A 86 5.18 0.74 -10.64
C THR A 86 4.18 1.89 -10.62
N GLY A 87 4.56 3.06 -10.07
CA GLY A 87 3.76 4.26 -10.11
C GLY A 87 3.51 4.73 -11.55
N LYS A 88 2.36 5.37 -11.79
CA LYS A 88 1.93 5.74 -13.16
C LYS A 88 2.96 6.63 -13.86
N GLU A 89 3.48 7.64 -13.17
CA GLU A 89 4.47 8.54 -13.74
C GLU A 89 5.83 7.86 -13.93
N ALA A 90 6.24 6.96 -13.02
CA ALA A 90 7.46 6.17 -13.18
C ALA A 90 7.40 5.26 -14.42
N VAL A 91 6.27 4.58 -14.65
CA VAL A 91 6.07 3.73 -15.83
C VAL A 91 6.05 4.56 -17.11
N LYS A 92 5.40 5.73 -17.13
CA LYS A 92 5.42 6.63 -18.29
C LYS A 92 6.84 7.07 -18.63
N GLN A 93 7.62 7.47 -17.61
CA GLN A 93 9.00 7.86 -17.80
C GLN A 93 9.82 6.71 -18.38
N TYR A 94 9.65 5.50 -17.86
CA TYR A 94 10.33 4.30 -18.36
C TYR A 94 9.98 3.98 -19.82
N LEU A 95 8.71 4.09 -20.21
CA LEU A 95 8.28 3.90 -21.60
C LEU A 95 8.93 4.92 -22.54
N HIS A 96 8.97 6.19 -22.15
CA HIS A 96 9.62 7.25 -22.92
C HIS A 96 11.11 7.00 -23.11
N ASP A 97 11.81 6.57 -22.06
CA ASP A 97 13.24 6.29 -22.13
C ASP A 97 13.53 5.06 -23.00
N LEU A 98 12.69 4.03 -22.95
CA LEU A 98 12.77 2.88 -23.85
C LEU A 98 12.54 3.26 -25.31
N GLU A 99 11.55 4.12 -25.59
CA GLU A 99 11.30 4.60 -26.96
C GLU A 99 12.50 5.35 -27.53
N LYS A 100 13.18 6.17 -26.72
CA LYS A 100 14.44 6.82 -27.11
C LYS A 100 15.55 5.80 -27.34
N PHE A 101 15.71 4.84 -26.43
CA PHE A 101 16.73 3.80 -26.55
C PHE A 101 16.58 3.01 -27.86
N ILE A 102 15.37 2.56 -28.18
CA ILE A 102 15.06 1.83 -29.42
C ILE A 102 15.36 2.68 -30.66
N LYS A 103 15.04 3.98 -30.65
CA LYS A 103 15.37 4.89 -31.76
C LYS A 103 16.89 5.02 -31.99
N THR A 104 17.67 4.92 -30.92
CA THR A 104 19.14 5.01 -30.98
C THR A 104 19.73 3.72 -31.57
N TRP A 105 19.15 2.56 -31.25
CA TRP A 105 19.56 1.25 -31.78
C TRP A 105 19.19 1.00 -33.25
N LYS A 106 18.16 1.68 -33.76
CA LYS A 106 17.73 1.58 -35.17
C LYS A 106 18.54 2.48 -36.12
N LYS A 107 19.44 3.31 -35.60
CA LYS A 107 20.41 4.07 -36.38
C LYS A 107 21.70 3.26 -36.51
#